data_AF-U3AY95-F1
#
_entry.id   AF-U3AY95-F1
#
_cell.length_a   1.000
_cell.length_b   1.000
_cell.length_c   1.000
_cell.angle_alpha   90.00
_cell.angle_beta   90.00
_cell.angle_gamma   90.00
#
_symmetry.space_group_name_H-M   'P 1'
#
loop_
_entity.id
_entity.type
_entity.pdbx_description
1 polymer ?
#
loop_
_entity_poly.entity_id
_entity_poly.type
_entity_poly.pdbx_seq_one_letter_code
_entity_poly.pdbx_strand_id
1 'polypeptide(L)'
;MAVKKQAGFTLIESIIAIVILGIALITLTSFLFPQISQSAKPFYEVRASALGSSLMTEILARNFDEHSDHDGGRYRCGESDYIDSSAQPILCTASADFGPDNNEPPALFNDVDDYIGCWYTTTDSQNSCIDKTHGGKLTDIFGSDISGDYLGFRAEVKVEYDHDTRLGDASQDLFKKITVTITASQYGDFKFISYRGNY
;
A
#
# COMPACT_ATOMS: atom_id res chain seq x y z
N MET A 1 -42.20 -65.44 16.61
CA MET A 1 -41.48 -64.15 16.48
C MET A 1 -40.08 -64.38 17.05
N ALA A 2 -39.05 -64.50 16.20
CA ALA A 2 -37.70 -64.79 16.68
C ALA A 2 -37.08 -63.50 17.25
N VAL A 3 -36.82 -63.48 18.55
CA VAL A 3 -36.11 -62.38 19.21
C VAL A 3 -34.63 -62.47 18.83
N LYS A 4 -34.13 -61.48 18.05
CA LYS A 4 -32.69 -61.32 17.81
C LYS A 4 -32.02 -61.01 19.15
N LYS A 5 -31.05 -61.82 19.57
CA LYS A 5 -30.16 -61.48 20.69
C LYS A 5 -29.38 -60.21 20.31
N GLN A 6 -29.45 -59.17 21.14
CA GLN A 6 -28.56 -58.01 21.00
C GLN A 6 -27.13 -58.48 21.31
N ALA A 7 -26.27 -58.45 20.29
CA ALA A 7 -24.84 -58.57 20.49
C ALA A 7 -24.34 -57.23 21.05
N GLY A 8 -23.84 -57.24 22.30
CA GLY A 8 -23.20 -56.08 22.91
C GLY A 8 -21.81 -55.83 22.32
N PHE A 9 -21.25 -54.66 22.61
CA PHE A 9 -19.89 -54.29 22.23
C PHE A 9 -18.88 -54.99 23.14
N THR A 10 -17.74 -55.41 22.59
CA THR A 10 -16.65 -55.96 23.40
C THR A 10 -15.75 -54.84 23.94
N LEU A 11 -15.13 -55.05 25.10
CA LEU A 11 -14.23 -54.05 25.71
C LEU A 11 -13.10 -53.62 24.73
N ILE A 12 -12.55 -54.57 23.98
CA ILE A 12 -11.47 -54.32 23.01
C ILE A 12 -11.96 -53.41 21.87
N GLU A 13 -13.19 -53.62 21.40
CA GLU A 13 -13.79 -52.84 20.32
C GLU A 13 -14.02 -51.38 20.76
N SER A 14 -14.45 -51.17 22.01
CA SER A 14 -14.59 -49.83 22.62
C SER A 14 -13.25 -49.10 22.70
N ILE A 15 -12.20 -49.80 23.11
CA ILE A 15 -10.84 -49.24 23.22
C ILE A 15 -10.34 -48.82 21.83
N ILE A 16 -10.50 -49.69 20.83
CA ILE A 16 -10.11 -49.39 19.45
C ILE A 16 -10.88 -48.18 18.92
N ALA A 17 -12.19 -48.08 19.17
CA ALA A 17 -13.01 -46.94 18.76
C ALA A 17 -12.53 -45.61 19.38
N ILE A 18 -12.22 -45.59 20.68
CA ILE A 18 -11.71 -44.38 21.35
C ILE A 18 -10.33 -43.98 20.80
N VAL A 19 -9.45 -44.95 20.54
CA VAL A 19 -8.12 -44.68 19.96
C VAL A 19 -8.24 -44.10 18.55
N ILE A 20 -9.10 -44.68 17.70
CA ILE A 20 -9.34 -44.17 16.34
C ILE A 20 -9.95 -42.77 16.38
N LEU A 21 -10.94 -42.55 17.24
CA LEU A 21 -11.56 -41.23 17.42
C LEU A 21 -10.54 -40.20 17.93
N GLY A 22 -9.67 -40.58 18.85
CA GLY A 22 -8.60 -39.72 19.37
C GLY A 22 -7.62 -39.29 18.27
N ILE A 23 -7.16 -40.24 17.45
CA ILE A 23 -6.29 -39.93 16.31
C ILE A 23 -7.01 -39.02 15.31
N ALA A 24 -8.28 -39.29 15.00
CA ALA A 24 -9.07 -38.48 14.08
C ALA A 24 -9.30 -37.04 14.58
N LEU A 25 -9.50 -36.85 15.88
CA LEU A 25 -9.65 -35.51 16.47
C LEU A 25 -8.32 -34.74 16.48
N ILE A 26 -7.19 -35.40 16.72
CA ILE A 26 -5.86 -34.76 16.68
C ILE A 26 -5.52 -34.30 15.26
N THR A 27 -5.81 -35.12 14.25
CA THR A 27 -5.57 -34.74 12.86
C THR A 27 -6.49 -33.60 12.44
N LEU A 28 -7.79 -33.68 12.75
CA LEU A 28 -8.74 -32.60 12.46
C LEU A 28 -8.35 -31.28 13.11
N THR A 29 -8.00 -31.29 14.39
CA THR A 29 -7.60 -30.07 15.11
C THR A 29 -6.28 -29.49 14.57
N SER A 30 -5.31 -30.35 14.23
CA SER A 30 -4.02 -29.90 13.67
C SER A 30 -4.14 -29.30 12.27
N PHE A 31 -5.10 -29.74 11.45
CA PHE A 31 -5.30 -29.21 10.10
C PHE A 31 -6.34 -28.08 10.01
N LEU A 32 -7.40 -28.13 10.81
CA LEU A 32 -8.51 -27.19 10.73
C LEU A 32 -8.17 -25.84 11.39
N PHE A 33 -7.53 -25.84 12.56
CA PHE A 33 -7.23 -24.60 13.30
C PHE A 33 -6.29 -23.64 12.55
N PRO A 34 -5.17 -24.10 11.93
CA PRO A 34 -4.31 -23.21 11.16
C PRO A 34 -5.02 -22.58 9.95
N GLN A 35 -5.94 -23.34 9.32
CA GLN A 35 -6.66 -22.89 8.13
C GLN A 35 -7.65 -21.76 8.45
N ILE A 36 -8.25 -21.77 9.64
CA ILE A 36 -9.14 -20.68 10.11
C ILE A 36 -8.37 -19.37 10.27
N SER A 37 -7.15 -19.40 10.84
CA SER A 37 -6.33 -18.19 11.02
C SER A 37 -5.93 -17.56 9.67
N GLN A 38 -5.62 -18.38 8.66
CA GLN A 38 -5.22 -17.89 7.34
C GLN A 38 -6.39 -17.46 6.45
N SER A 39 -7.63 -17.80 6.82
CA SER A 39 -8.83 -17.50 6.01
C SER A 39 -9.09 -16.00 5.80
N ALA A 40 -8.61 -15.14 6.71
CA ALA A 40 -8.74 -13.70 6.60
C ALA A 40 -7.71 -13.07 5.64
N LYS A 41 -6.56 -13.72 5.39
CA LYS A 41 -5.46 -13.13 4.62
C LYS A 41 -5.87 -12.67 3.20
N PRO A 42 -6.59 -13.48 2.39
CA PRO A 42 -7.00 -13.06 1.04
C PRO A 42 -7.90 -11.81 1.06
N PHE A 43 -8.70 -11.63 2.11
CA PHE A 43 -9.55 -10.45 2.26
C PHE A 43 -8.73 -9.17 2.46
N TYR A 44 -7.68 -9.23 3.30
CA TYR A 44 -6.76 -8.12 3.52
C TYR A 44 -5.92 -7.81 2.27
N GLU A 45 -5.50 -8.83 1.53
CA GLU A 45 -4.74 -8.68 0.28
C GLU A 45 -5.54 -7.96 -0.82
N VAL A 46 -6.82 -8.33 -1.01
CA VAL A 46 -7.71 -7.65 -1.97
C VAL A 46 -7.92 -6.19 -1.56
N ARG A 47 -8.14 -5.93 -0.27
CA ARG A 47 -8.29 -4.55 0.24
C ARG A 47 -7.02 -3.73 0.08
N ALA A 48 -5.86 -4.29 0.41
CA ALA A 48 -4.57 -3.63 0.24
C ALA A 48 -4.30 -3.29 -1.23
N SER A 49 -4.68 -4.19 -2.15
CA SER A 49 -4.55 -3.97 -3.59
C SER A 49 -5.50 -2.90 -4.10
N ALA A 50 -6.75 -2.86 -3.62
CA ALA A 50 -7.70 -1.80 -3.96
C ALA A 50 -7.21 -0.43 -3.46
N LEU A 51 -6.74 -0.35 -2.21
CA LEU A 51 -6.20 0.88 -1.64
C LEU A 51 -4.94 1.34 -2.39
N GLY A 52 -3.98 0.43 -2.60
CA GLY A 52 -2.74 0.74 -3.31
C GLY A 52 -2.97 1.21 -4.74
N SER A 53 -3.92 0.59 -5.46
CA SER A 53 -4.27 0.99 -6.82
C SER A 53 -4.99 2.35 -6.86
N SER A 54 -5.89 2.61 -5.89
CA SER A 54 -6.57 3.89 -5.77
C SER A 54 -5.58 5.01 -5.50
N LEU A 55 -4.72 4.85 -4.49
CA LEU A 55 -3.72 5.83 -4.11
C LEU A 55 -2.70 6.06 -5.24
N MET A 56 -2.26 4.99 -5.91
CA MET A 56 -1.37 5.12 -7.07
C MET A 56 -2.03 5.89 -8.21
N THR A 57 -3.32 5.67 -8.48
CA THR A 57 -4.06 6.39 -9.53
C THR A 57 -4.18 7.87 -9.20
N GLU A 58 -4.42 8.19 -7.93
CA GLU A 58 -4.49 9.56 -7.44
C GLU A 58 -3.14 10.29 -7.59
N ILE A 59 -2.05 9.67 -7.12
CA ILE A 59 -0.69 10.23 -7.25
C ILE A 59 -0.35 10.45 -8.74
N LEU A 60 -0.56 9.44 -9.60
CA LEU A 60 -0.22 9.54 -11.03
C LEU A 60 -1.08 10.55 -11.81
N ALA A 61 -2.22 10.96 -11.25
CA ALA A 61 -3.08 11.99 -11.82
C ALA A 61 -2.58 13.41 -11.53
N ARG A 62 -1.62 13.58 -10.62
CA ARG A 62 -0.95 14.86 -10.38
C ARG A 62 0.19 15.11 -11.36
N ASN A 63 0.64 16.35 -11.41
CA ASN A 63 1.72 16.77 -12.29
C ASN A 63 3.06 16.19 -11.85
N PHE A 64 4.04 16.27 -12.75
CA PHE A 64 5.38 15.76 -12.45
C PHE A 64 6.07 16.59 -11.36
N ASP A 65 5.89 17.91 -11.38
CA ASP A 65 6.56 18.86 -10.50
C ASP A 65 5.76 20.16 -10.45
N GLU A 66 5.71 20.80 -9.29
CA GLU A 66 5.07 22.09 -9.04
C GLU A 66 5.58 23.21 -9.98
N HIS A 67 6.85 23.16 -10.38
CA HIS A 67 7.46 24.15 -11.28
C HIS A 67 7.12 23.92 -12.75
N SER A 68 6.34 22.89 -13.09
CA SER A 68 5.88 22.63 -14.46
C SER A 68 4.51 23.27 -14.74
N ASP A 69 4.20 23.51 -16.02
CA ASP A 69 2.90 24.07 -16.41
C ASP A 69 1.75 23.11 -16.10
N HIS A 70 0.93 23.48 -15.11
CA HIS A 70 -0.22 22.71 -14.67
C HIS A 70 -1.38 22.70 -15.68
N ASP A 71 -1.49 23.73 -16.53
CA ASP A 71 -2.69 24.00 -17.34
C ASP A 71 -2.59 23.52 -18.79
N GLY A 72 -1.56 22.76 -19.16
CA GLY A 72 -1.46 22.19 -20.50
C GLY A 72 -0.07 21.81 -21.00
N GLY A 73 0.93 21.69 -20.12
CA GLY A 73 2.27 21.21 -20.49
C GLY A 73 3.00 22.11 -21.46
N ARG A 74 2.75 23.43 -21.42
CA ARG A 74 3.44 24.39 -22.29
C ARG A 74 4.95 24.41 -22.04
N TYR A 75 5.36 24.21 -20.79
CA TYR A 75 6.76 24.10 -20.40
C TYR A 75 6.94 23.05 -19.32
N ARG A 76 8.12 22.42 -19.35
CA ARG A 76 8.53 21.40 -18.39
C ARG A 76 9.65 21.95 -17.54
N CYS A 77 9.66 21.62 -16.26
CA CYS A 77 10.82 21.91 -15.42
C CYS A 77 12.05 21.16 -15.96
N GLY A 78 13.24 21.75 -15.79
CA GLY A 78 14.52 21.19 -16.25
C GLY A 78 14.87 21.50 -17.71
N GLU A 79 13.99 22.14 -18.48
CA GLU A 79 14.29 22.55 -19.85
C GLU A 79 14.96 23.93 -19.93
N SER A 80 16.01 24.06 -20.74
CA SER A 80 16.73 25.33 -20.95
C SER A 80 15.95 26.36 -21.78
N ASP A 81 14.93 25.91 -22.52
CA ASP A 81 14.19 26.73 -23.48
C ASP A 81 13.13 27.62 -22.80
N TYR A 82 12.84 27.35 -21.53
CA TYR A 82 11.86 28.09 -20.73
C TYR A 82 12.54 28.76 -19.54
N ILE A 83 12.28 30.06 -19.40
CA ILE A 83 12.85 30.90 -18.36
C ILE A 83 11.76 31.47 -17.46
N ASP A 84 12.08 31.60 -16.18
CA ASP A 84 11.25 32.23 -15.17
C ASP A 84 11.18 33.77 -15.36
N SER A 85 10.42 34.45 -14.49
CA SER A 85 10.35 35.92 -14.46
C SER A 85 11.69 36.63 -14.20
N SER A 86 12.70 35.88 -13.76
CA SER A 86 14.06 36.34 -13.45
C SER A 86 15.05 36.02 -14.57
N ALA A 87 14.57 35.55 -15.73
CA ALA A 87 15.35 35.12 -16.88
C ALA A 87 16.34 33.97 -16.58
N GLN A 88 16.00 33.08 -15.63
CA GLN A 88 16.72 31.85 -15.33
C GLN A 88 15.95 30.63 -15.82
N PRO A 89 16.62 29.52 -16.21
CA PRO A 89 15.94 28.27 -16.53
C PRO A 89 15.06 27.80 -15.37
N ILE A 90 13.86 27.32 -15.68
CA ILE A 90 12.95 26.74 -14.69
C ILE A 90 13.49 25.35 -14.32
N LEU A 91 14.03 25.18 -13.12
CA LEU A 91 14.53 23.91 -12.62
C LEU A 91 13.40 23.12 -11.95
N CYS A 92 13.48 21.78 -11.96
CA CYS A 92 12.59 20.94 -11.16
C CYS A 92 12.94 21.04 -9.68
N THR A 93 12.00 20.65 -8.82
CA THR A 93 12.23 20.58 -7.37
C THR A 93 13.36 19.58 -7.08
N ALA A 94 14.30 19.99 -6.22
CA ALA A 94 15.43 19.14 -5.88
C ALA A 94 14.96 17.97 -4.99
N SER A 95 15.55 16.78 -5.13
CA SER A 95 15.13 15.60 -4.36
C SER A 95 15.18 15.77 -2.84
N ALA A 96 15.93 16.75 -2.34
CA ALA A 96 16.05 17.06 -0.91
C ALA A 96 14.86 17.88 -0.39
N ASP A 97 14.16 18.57 -1.29
CA ASP A 97 13.02 19.45 -0.99
C ASP A 97 11.68 18.78 -1.30
N PHE A 98 11.70 17.52 -1.78
CA PHE A 98 10.51 16.71 -2.01
C PHE A 98 9.65 16.55 -0.76
N GLY A 99 8.33 16.68 -0.94
CA GLY A 99 7.33 16.50 0.10
C GLY A 99 6.25 17.58 0.04
N PRO A 100 5.24 17.50 0.92
CA PRO A 100 4.16 18.47 0.96
C PRO A 100 4.67 19.88 1.21
N ASP A 101 4.27 20.77 0.32
CA ASP A 101 4.75 22.13 0.31
C ASP A 101 4.04 22.98 1.38
N ASN A 102 4.79 23.70 2.22
CA ASN A 102 4.25 24.52 3.32
C ASN A 102 3.23 23.81 4.27
N ASN A 103 3.36 22.49 4.46
CA ASN A 103 2.43 21.66 5.24
C ASN A 103 0.98 21.70 4.73
N GLU A 104 0.78 21.81 3.42
CA GLU A 104 -0.54 21.79 2.83
C GLU A 104 -1.27 20.44 3.03
N PRO A 105 -2.61 20.42 3.06
CA PRO A 105 -3.39 19.18 3.11
C PRO A 105 -3.44 18.50 1.73
N PRO A 106 -3.79 17.19 1.67
CA PRO A 106 -3.88 16.43 0.41
C PRO A 106 -4.75 17.04 -0.68
N ALA A 107 -5.75 17.85 -0.30
CA ALA A 107 -6.62 18.54 -1.23
C ALA A 107 -5.92 19.65 -2.02
N LEU A 108 -4.76 20.13 -1.57
CA LEU A 108 -3.97 21.17 -2.24
C LEU A 108 -2.75 20.61 -2.98
N PHE A 109 -2.43 19.34 -2.78
CA PHE A 109 -1.31 18.67 -3.46
C PHE A 109 -1.40 18.85 -4.96
N ASN A 110 -0.34 19.43 -5.50
CA ASN A 110 -0.27 19.90 -6.88
C ASN A 110 0.60 18.97 -7.74
N ASP A 111 1.55 18.24 -7.14
CA ASP A 111 2.42 17.30 -7.83
C ASP A 111 2.50 15.90 -7.16
N VAL A 112 3.44 15.06 -7.62
CA VAL A 112 3.56 13.66 -7.17
C VAL A 112 4.29 13.51 -5.84
N ASP A 113 5.25 14.39 -5.53
CA ASP A 113 6.09 14.27 -4.33
C ASP A 113 5.44 14.85 -3.08
N ASP A 114 4.39 15.65 -3.22
CA ASP A 114 3.52 16.03 -2.10
C ASP A 114 2.97 14.83 -1.29
N TYR A 115 2.79 13.66 -1.94
CA TYR A 115 2.26 12.47 -1.27
C TYR A 115 3.29 11.72 -0.43
N ILE A 116 4.58 12.11 -0.47
CA ILE A 116 5.64 11.44 0.28
C ILE A 116 5.31 11.39 1.76
N GLY A 117 5.63 10.25 2.37
CA GLY A 117 5.53 10.05 3.80
C GLY A 117 4.59 8.93 4.18
N CYS A 118 4.08 9.01 5.40
CA CYS A 118 3.30 7.95 6.01
C CYS A 118 1.83 8.31 6.21
N TRP A 119 0.95 7.49 5.66
CA TRP A 119 -0.51 7.61 5.77
C TRP A 119 -1.07 6.47 6.61
N TYR A 120 -1.64 6.78 7.78
CA TYR A 120 -2.04 5.77 8.77
C TYR A 120 -3.50 5.89 9.19
N THR A 121 -4.06 4.80 9.70
CA THR A 121 -5.46 4.75 10.18
C THR A 121 -5.58 4.72 11.71
N THR A 122 -4.57 4.20 12.40
CA THR A 122 -4.55 4.08 13.87
C THR A 122 -3.23 4.61 14.44
N THR A 123 -3.22 4.89 15.75
CA THR A 123 -2.01 5.30 16.47
C THR A 123 -0.92 4.22 16.42
N ASP A 124 -1.29 2.95 16.42
CA ASP A 124 -0.32 1.85 16.28
C ASP A 124 0.32 1.84 14.90
N SER A 125 -0.49 1.99 13.84
CA SER A 125 0.00 2.10 12.47
C SER A 125 0.90 3.33 12.29
N GLN A 126 0.58 4.45 12.93
CA GLN A 126 1.41 5.66 12.98
C GLN A 126 2.76 5.42 13.65
N ASN A 127 2.77 4.72 14.79
CA ASN A 127 3.99 4.45 15.53
C ASN A 127 4.97 3.60 14.71
N SER A 128 4.43 2.73 13.86
CA SER A 128 5.18 1.86 12.97
C SER A 128 5.58 2.49 11.63
N CYS A 129 5.25 3.75 11.34
CA CYS A 129 5.74 4.46 10.14
C CYS A 129 7.27 4.51 10.10
N ILE A 130 7.85 4.28 8.92
CA ILE A 130 9.28 4.46 8.67
C ILE A 130 9.62 5.96 8.61
N ASP A 131 8.89 6.70 7.79
CA ASP A 131 9.02 8.15 7.67
C ASP A 131 7.88 8.84 8.44
N LYS A 132 8.24 9.72 9.38
CA LYS A 132 7.31 10.50 10.20
C LYS A 132 7.42 12.00 9.94
N THR A 133 8.25 12.40 8.98
CA THR A 133 8.45 13.81 8.61
C THR A 133 7.22 14.34 7.89
N HIS A 134 6.71 13.53 6.95
CA HIS A 134 5.55 13.85 6.13
C HIS A 134 4.44 12.80 6.27
N GLY A 135 3.22 13.19 5.91
CA GLY A 135 2.03 12.34 5.93
C GLY A 135 1.05 12.64 7.06
N GLY A 136 0.04 11.80 7.19
CA GLY A 136 -1.10 12.07 8.06
C GLY A 136 -2.09 10.92 8.16
N LYS A 137 -3.33 11.24 8.48
CA LYS A 137 -4.40 10.25 8.46
C LYS A 137 -4.69 9.82 7.03
N LEU A 138 -4.88 8.52 6.82
CA LEU A 138 -5.30 7.98 5.54
C LEU A 138 -6.74 8.42 5.24
N THR A 139 -6.92 9.13 4.13
CA THR A 139 -8.20 9.62 3.64
C THR A 139 -8.50 9.03 2.25
N ASP A 140 -9.75 9.10 1.81
CA ASP A 140 -10.09 8.81 0.41
C ASP A 140 -9.72 9.98 -0.53
N ILE A 141 -9.94 9.77 -1.82
CA ILE A 141 -9.70 10.76 -2.90
C ILE A 141 -10.51 12.07 -2.74
N PHE A 142 -11.47 12.12 -1.82
CA PHE A 142 -12.30 13.28 -1.51
C PHE A 142 -11.95 13.87 -0.13
N GLY A 143 -10.91 13.37 0.54
CA GLY A 143 -10.47 13.82 1.87
C GLY A 143 -11.31 13.28 3.03
N SER A 144 -12.16 12.28 2.81
CA SER A 144 -12.95 11.65 3.87
C SER A 144 -12.13 10.63 4.65
N ASP A 145 -12.33 10.55 5.97
CA ASP A 145 -11.63 9.57 6.81
C ASP A 145 -12.07 8.14 6.49
N ILE A 146 -11.12 7.30 6.06
CA ILE A 146 -11.35 5.89 5.74
C ILE A 146 -10.78 4.93 6.79
N SER A 147 -10.38 5.47 7.95
CA SER A 147 -9.79 4.68 9.05
C SER A 147 -10.71 3.55 9.54
N GLY A 148 -12.03 3.69 9.40
CA GLY A 148 -13.00 2.65 9.75
C GLY A 148 -12.97 1.44 8.83
N ASP A 149 -12.79 1.65 7.52
CA ASP A 149 -12.78 0.58 6.52
C ASP A 149 -11.43 -0.13 6.42
N TYR A 150 -10.35 0.59 6.71
CA TYR A 150 -8.97 0.14 6.61
C TYR A 150 -8.25 0.12 7.97
N LEU A 151 -8.95 -0.31 9.02
CA LEU A 151 -8.39 -0.33 10.37
C LEU A 151 -7.07 -1.11 10.44
N GLY A 152 -6.02 -0.43 10.91
CA GLY A 152 -4.67 -1.00 11.06
C GLY A 152 -3.83 -0.99 9.78
N PHE A 153 -4.36 -0.44 8.68
CA PHE A 153 -3.58 -0.23 7.47
C PHE A 153 -2.71 1.01 7.58
N ARG A 154 -1.58 0.96 6.90
CA ARG A 154 -0.69 2.09 6.62
C ARG A 154 -0.30 2.07 5.14
N ALA A 155 -0.18 3.23 4.52
CA ALA A 155 0.46 3.42 3.24
C ALA A 155 1.73 4.27 3.41
N GLU A 156 2.84 3.82 2.84
CA GLU A 156 4.08 4.57 2.77
C GLU A 156 4.36 4.91 1.31
N VAL A 157 4.46 6.20 1.02
CA VAL A 157 4.74 6.70 -0.32
C VAL A 157 6.17 7.22 -0.33
N LYS A 158 6.94 6.73 -1.29
CA LYS A 158 8.29 7.22 -1.58
C LYS A 158 8.36 7.60 -3.04
N VAL A 159 8.86 8.81 -3.31
CA VAL A 159 9.15 9.29 -4.65
C VAL A 159 10.65 9.58 -4.74
N GLU A 160 11.27 9.19 -5.85
CA GLU A 160 12.68 9.45 -6.12
C GLU A 160 12.89 9.61 -7.63
N TYR A 161 13.80 10.49 -8.05
CA TYR A 161 14.21 10.53 -9.46
C TYR A 161 14.83 9.21 -9.87
N ASP A 162 14.52 8.76 -11.10
CA ASP A 162 15.11 7.57 -11.71
C ASP A 162 15.92 7.97 -12.94
N HIS A 163 17.24 7.90 -12.80
CA HIS A 163 18.22 8.21 -13.84
C HIS A 163 18.67 6.95 -14.61
N ASP A 164 17.86 5.89 -14.67
CA ASP A 164 18.17 4.73 -15.50
C ASP A 164 18.28 5.13 -16.98
N THR A 165 19.43 4.87 -17.58
CA THR A 165 19.74 5.18 -18.98
C THR A 165 18.84 4.47 -19.99
N ARG A 166 18.07 3.46 -19.55
CA ARG A 166 17.05 2.78 -20.37
C ARG A 166 15.74 3.57 -20.49
N LEU A 167 15.48 4.49 -19.55
CA LEU A 167 14.28 5.32 -19.52
C LEU A 167 14.49 6.64 -20.28
N GLY A 168 15.71 7.17 -20.28
CA GLY A 168 16.04 8.41 -20.99
C GLY A 168 17.47 8.89 -20.72
N ASP A 169 17.67 10.20 -20.88
CA ASP A 169 18.93 10.86 -20.52
C ASP A 169 19.09 10.90 -18.99
N ALA A 170 20.09 10.17 -18.49
CA ALA A 170 20.40 10.09 -17.06
C ALA A 170 20.91 11.41 -16.46
N SER A 171 21.28 12.40 -17.29
CA SER A 171 21.68 13.73 -16.82
C SER A 171 20.50 14.67 -16.54
N GLN A 172 19.27 14.21 -16.81
CA GLN A 172 18.04 15.00 -16.72
C GLN A 172 17.04 14.35 -15.77
N ASP A 173 16.25 15.17 -15.10
CA ASP A 173 15.17 14.76 -14.20
C ASP A 173 13.90 14.44 -15.00
N LEU A 174 13.96 13.34 -15.77
CA LEU A 174 12.90 12.97 -16.71
C LEU A 174 11.83 12.06 -16.09
N PHE A 175 12.17 11.29 -15.06
CA PHE A 175 11.28 10.31 -14.46
C PHE A 175 11.37 10.33 -12.94
N LYS A 176 10.21 10.35 -12.28
CA LYS A 176 10.05 10.11 -10.85
C LYS A 176 9.50 8.69 -10.69
N LYS A 177 10.18 7.86 -9.89
CA LYS A 177 9.73 6.52 -9.51
C LYS A 177 8.93 6.62 -8.22
N ILE A 178 7.64 6.29 -8.31
CA ILE A 178 6.71 6.28 -7.18
C ILE A 178 6.63 4.86 -6.64
N THR A 179 6.93 4.69 -5.37
CA THR A 179 6.78 3.44 -4.63
C THR A 179 5.73 3.63 -3.54
N VAL A 180 4.62 2.90 -3.64
CA VAL A 180 3.58 2.86 -2.62
C VAL A 180 3.64 1.50 -1.93
N THR A 181 3.86 1.49 -0.62
CA THR A 181 3.88 0.26 0.20
C THR A 181 2.68 0.28 1.13
N ILE A 182 1.74 -0.64 0.94
CA ILE A 182 0.58 -0.82 1.79
C ILE A 182 0.85 -1.93 2.80
N THR A 183 0.92 -1.60 4.08
CA THR A 183 1.05 -2.57 5.18
C THR A 183 -0.33 -2.87 5.74
N ALA A 184 -0.81 -4.10 5.55
CA ALA A 184 -2.10 -4.57 6.07
C ALA A 184 -1.94 -5.15 7.49
N SER A 185 -1.44 -4.34 8.43
CA SER A 185 -1.11 -4.78 9.80
C SER A 185 -0.23 -6.06 9.78
N GLN A 186 -0.67 -7.15 10.42
CA GLN A 186 0.04 -8.44 10.48
C GLN A 186 -0.08 -9.29 9.20
N TYR A 187 -0.87 -8.88 8.20
CA TYR A 187 -1.17 -9.69 7.02
C TYR A 187 -0.17 -9.49 5.87
N GLY A 188 0.77 -8.58 6.01
CA GLY A 188 1.92 -8.38 5.12
C GLY A 188 1.96 -7.01 4.44
N ASP A 189 3.03 -6.82 3.68
CA ASP A 189 3.32 -5.61 2.92
C ASP A 189 3.10 -5.84 1.42
N PHE A 190 2.40 -4.91 0.78
CA PHE A 190 2.07 -4.94 -0.63
C PHE A 190 2.67 -3.73 -1.32
N LYS A 191 3.62 -3.96 -2.24
CA LYS A 191 4.40 -2.92 -2.90
C LYS A 191 3.93 -2.69 -4.33
N PHE A 192 3.64 -1.43 -4.65
CA PHE A 192 3.27 -0.94 -5.97
C PHE A 192 4.34 0.03 -6.44
N ILE A 193 4.80 -0.12 -7.68
CA ILE A 193 5.81 0.74 -8.28
C ILE A 193 5.24 1.27 -9.59
N SER A 194 5.31 2.57 -9.79
CA SER A 194 4.98 3.23 -11.05
C SER A 194 5.97 4.36 -11.34
N TYR A 195 5.87 4.88 -12.55
CA TYR A 195 6.72 5.94 -13.06
C TYR A 195 5.86 7.11 -13.55
N ARG A 196 6.20 8.32 -13.12
CA ARG A 196 5.69 9.57 -13.68
C ARG A 196 6.81 10.19 -14.51
N GLY A 197 6.53 10.40 -15.79
CA GLY A 197 7.45 11.11 -16.69
C GLY A 197 7.20 12.61 -16.70
N ASN A 198 8.24 13.36 -16.99
CA ASN A 198 8.20 14.80 -17.23
C ASN A 198 7.87 15.06 -18.72
N TYR A 199 6.59 15.09 -19.06
CA TYR A 199 6.08 15.26 -20.42
C TYR A 199 4.89 16.22 -20.47
#